data_AF-A0A7K0CYG3-F1
#
_entry.id   AF-A0A7K0CYG3-F1
#
_cell.length_a   1.000
_cell.length_b   1.000
_cell.length_c   1.000
_cell.angle_alpha   90.00
_cell.angle_beta   90.00
_cell.angle_gamma   90.00
#
_symmetry.space_group_name_H-M   'P 1'
#
loop_
_entity.id
_entity.type
_entity.pdbx_description
1 polymer ?
#
loop_
_entity_poly.entity_id
_entity_poly.type
_entity_poly.pdbx_seq_one_letter_code
_entity_poly.pdbx_strand_id
1 'polypeptide(L)'
;MAAESPTALRDRVLRVRELLRTAKDFIVPWDYFHDELAPKADFMSAGESGVSPLIDAAIERIADSRGWSRPQGQQPTTHIPEFEFWHGPRFLGARNGIFFYDERTCQGLLGVMTNFTGPVDLFRFTTIALPADS
;
A
#
# COMPACT_ATOMS: atom_id res chain seq x y z
N MET A 1 6.23 -24.49 -5.08
CA MET A 1 6.45 -23.32 -5.95
C MET A 1 7.94 -23.08 -6.00
N ALA A 2 8.55 -22.90 -7.17
CA ALA A 2 9.97 -22.59 -7.26
C ALA A 2 10.21 -21.14 -6.80
N ALA A 3 11.27 -20.90 -6.03
CA ALA A 3 11.70 -19.55 -5.66
C ALA A 3 12.04 -18.76 -6.93
N GLU A 4 11.62 -17.49 -6.99
CA GLU A 4 11.93 -16.63 -8.12
C GLU A 4 13.40 -16.20 -8.01
N SER A 5 14.07 -15.91 -9.14
CA SER A 5 15.43 -15.41 -9.06
C SER A 5 15.44 -14.03 -8.36
N PRO A 6 16.43 -13.72 -7.51
CA PRO A 6 16.49 -12.43 -6.81
C PRO A 6 16.48 -11.22 -7.75
N THR A 7 17.04 -11.37 -8.96
CA THR A 7 17.03 -10.33 -9.99
C THR A 7 15.62 -10.05 -10.52
N ALA A 8 14.85 -11.10 -10.84
CA ALA A 8 13.50 -10.94 -11.37
C ALA A 8 12.56 -10.28 -10.35
N LEU A 9 12.68 -10.64 -9.06
CA LEU A 9 11.89 -10.00 -8.02
C LEU A 9 12.23 -8.51 -7.88
N ARG A 10 13.52 -8.15 -7.89
CA ARG A 10 13.95 -6.74 -7.86
C ARG A 10 13.45 -5.95 -9.06
N ASP A 11 13.46 -6.53 -10.26
CA ASP A 11 12.94 -5.87 -11.46
C ASP A 11 11.44 -5.59 -11.34
N ARG A 12 10.66 -6.50 -10.74
CA ARG A 12 9.24 -6.27 -10.47
C ARG A 12 9.01 -5.15 -9.47
N VAL A 13 9.82 -5.09 -8.41
CA VAL A 13 9.78 -4.01 -7.41
C VAL A 13 10.08 -2.66 -8.07
N LEU A 14 11.12 -2.58 -8.90
CA LEU A 14 11.44 -1.36 -9.66
C LEU A 14 10.30 -0.98 -10.62
N ARG A 15 9.67 -1.98 -11.25
CA ARG A 15 8.55 -1.75 -12.16
C ARG A 15 7.33 -1.17 -11.45
N VAL A 16 6.91 -1.74 -10.31
CA VAL A 16 5.74 -1.21 -9.59
C VAL A 16 5.99 0.20 -9.07
N ARG A 17 7.22 0.51 -8.62
CA ARG A 17 7.61 1.87 -8.21
C ARG A 17 7.48 2.87 -9.34
N GLU A 18 7.96 2.52 -10.53
CA GLU A 18 7.85 3.39 -11.70
C GLU A 18 6.39 3.58 -12.14
N LEU A 19 5.59 2.51 -12.09
CA LEU A 19 4.16 2.59 -12.37
C LEU A 19 3.45 3.51 -11.37
N LEU A 20 3.73 3.38 -10.07
CA LEU A 20 3.12 4.20 -9.03
C LEU A 20 3.41 5.70 -9.24
N ARG A 21 4.63 6.01 -9.67
CA ARG A 21 5.09 7.38 -9.92
C ARG A 21 4.46 8.01 -11.17
N THR A 22 4.31 7.23 -12.24
CA THR A 22 4.00 7.77 -13.58
C THR A 22 2.60 7.49 -14.08
N ALA A 23 1.88 6.52 -13.49
CA ALA A 23 0.57 6.14 -13.97
C ALA A 23 -0.45 7.27 -13.82
N LYS A 24 -1.22 7.49 -14.89
CA LYS A 24 -2.41 8.35 -14.88
C LYS A 24 -3.67 7.58 -14.47
N ASP A 25 -3.65 6.27 -14.71
CA ASP A 25 -4.69 5.34 -14.30
C ASP A 25 -4.13 4.46 -13.18
N PHE A 26 -4.71 4.57 -11.98
CA PHE A 26 -4.21 3.88 -10.81
C PHE A 26 -4.51 2.37 -10.82
N ILE A 27 -5.37 1.88 -11.71
CA ILE A 27 -5.61 0.44 -11.82
C ILE A 27 -4.35 -0.30 -12.27
N VAL A 28 -3.50 0.33 -13.10
CA VAL A 28 -2.29 -0.29 -13.62
C VAL A 28 -1.27 -0.64 -12.53
N PRO A 29 -0.80 0.29 -11.67
CA PRO A 29 0.05 -0.05 -10.54
C PRO A 29 -0.67 -0.93 -9.50
N TRP A 30 -2.00 -0.81 -9.37
CA TRP A 30 -2.78 -1.63 -8.44
C TRP A 30 -2.77 -3.11 -8.82
N ASP A 31 -3.16 -3.43 -10.05
CA ASP A 31 -3.20 -4.80 -10.57
C ASP A 31 -1.79 -5.37 -10.59
N TYR A 32 -0.81 -4.60 -11.05
CA TYR A 32 0.58 -5.06 -11.07
C TYR A 32 1.08 -5.46 -9.67
N PHE A 33 0.77 -4.68 -8.63
CA PHE A 33 1.14 -5.06 -7.27
C PHE A 33 0.47 -6.36 -6.84
N HIS A 34 -0.85 -6.50 -7.05
CA HIS A 34 -1.62 -7.63 -6.54
C HIS A 34 -1.47 -8.91 -7.36
N ASP A 35 -1.13 -8.82 -8.65
CA ASP A 35 -1.00 -9.96 -9.55
C ASP A 35 0.46 -10.42 -9.68
N GLU A 36 1.42 -9.49 -9.66
CA GLU A 36 2.80 -9.80 -9.99
C GLU A 36 3.75 -9.74 -8.79
N LEU A 37 3.39 -9.06 -7.69
CA LEU A 37 4.28 -8.86 -6.54
C LEU A 37 3.77 -9.50 -5.25
N ALA A 38 2.57 -9.13 -4.79
CA ALA A 38 1.95 -9.67 -3.58
C ALA A 38 1.81 -11.21 -3.57
N PRO A 39 1.59 -11.91 -4.70
CA PRO A 39 1.54 -13.37 -4.70
C PRO A 39 2.92 -14.05 -4.56
N LYS A 40 4.02 -13.30 -4.69
CA LYS A 40 5.37 -13.87 -4.63
C LYS A 40 5.74 -14.17 -3.18
N ALA A 41 5.94 -15.45 -2.88
CA ALA A 41 6.31 -15.91 -1.54
C ALA A 41 7.56 -15.19 -1.03
N ASP A 42 8.60 -15.06 -1.87
CA ASP A 42 9.86 -14.41 -1.51
C ASP A 42 9.68 -12.91 -1.16
N PHE A 43 8.69 -12.24 -1.76
CA PHE A 43 8.34 -10.86 -1.42
C PHE A 43 7.63 -10.77 -0.07
N MET A 44 6.60 -11.59 0.12
CA MET A 44 5.76 -11.56 1.33
C MET A 44 6.46 -12.15 2.56
N SER A 45 7.34 -13.12 2.39
CA SER A 45 8.09 -13.75 3.49
C SER A 45 9.15 -12.83 4.09
N ALA A 46 9.59 -11.81 3.34
CA ALA A 46 10.44 -10.75 3.86
C ALA A 46 9.66 -9.73 4.72
N GLY A 47 8.34 -9.91 4.83
CA GLY A 47 7.47 -9.04 5.60
C GLY A 47 7.49 -9.32 7.10
N GLU A 48 7.55 -8.26 7.89
CA GLU A 48 7.38 -8.27 9.35
C GLU A 48 6.20 -7.39 9.77
N SER A 49 5.55 -7.75 10.87
CA SER A 49 4.48 -6.93 11.44
C SER A 49 5.05 -5.59 11.91
N GLY A 50 4.44 -4.50 11.49
CA GLY A 50 4.84 -3.15 11.85
C GLY A 50 3.68 -2.17 11.88
N VAL A 51 3.98 -0.94 12.27
CA VAL A 51 3.03 0.18 12.27
C VAL A 51 3.74 1.42 11.75
N SER A 52 3.03 2.22 10.96
CA SER A 52 3.55 3.49 10.45
C SER A 52 2.54 4.59 10.71
N PRO A 53 2.80 5.48 11.71
CA PRO A 53 1.92 6.62 11.99
C PRO A 53 1.73 7.54 10.79
N LEU A 54 2.74 7.65 9.91
CA LEU A 54 2.67 8.47 8.70
C LEU A 54 1.66 7.92 7.68
N ILE A 55 1.72 6.61 7.42
CA ILE A 55 0.77 5.93 6.52
C ILE A 55 -0.64 6.01 7.10
N ASP A 56 -0.78 5.76 8.40
CA ASP A 56 -2.07 5.83 9.08
C ASP A 56 -2.69 7.23 9.01
N ALA A 57 -1.89 8.29 9.22
CA ALA A 57 -2.35 9.67 9.09
C ALA A 57 -2.72 10.03 7.64
N ALA A 58 -2.00 9.52 6.63
CA ALA A 58 -2.35 9.75 5.23
C ALA A 58 -3.68 9.08 4.86
N ILE A 59 -3.91 7.86 5.34
CA ILE A 59 -5.16 7.12 5.10
C ILE A 59 -6.32 7.72 5.89
N GLU A 60 -6.07 8.23 7.10
CA GLU A 60 -7.06 8.98 7.89
C GLU A 60 -7.53 10.23 7.14
N ARG A 61 -6.63 11.01 6.54
CA ARG A 61 -7.02 12.15 5.70
C ARG A 61 -7.90 11.77 4.52
N ILE A 62 -7.66 10.61 3.90
CA ILE A 62 -8.53 10.10 2.84
C ILE A 62 -9.91 9.78 3.42
N ALA A 63 -9.97 9.08 4.56
CA ALA A 63 -11.23 8.73 5.22
C ALA A 63 -12.04 9.98 5.59
N ASP A 64 -11.39 10.97 6.21
CA ASP A 64 -12.00 12.25 6.60
C ASP A 64 -12.57 12.99 5.39
N SER A 65 -11.80 13.09 4.29
CA SER A 65 -12.24 13.75 3.06
C SER A 65 -13.47 13.09 2.42
N ARG A 66 -13.75 11.84 2.79
CA ARG A 66 -14.88 11.04 2.30
C ARG A 66 -15.98 10.86 3.36
N GLY A 67 -15.81 11.41 4.55
CA GLY A 67 -16.75 11.24 5.66
C GLY A 67 -16.85 9.80 6.16
N TRP A 68 -15.77 9.01 6.02
CA TRP A 68 -15.72 7.64 6.52
C TRP A 68 -15.22 7.61 7.96
N SER A 69 -15.86 6.81 8.81
CA SER A 69 -15.35 6.55 10.14
C SER A 69 -14.16 5.59 10.08
N ARG A 70 -13.22 5.72 11.01
CA ARG A 70 -12.10 4.79 11.19
C ARG A 70 -12.12 4.28 12.64
N PRO A 71 -11.88 2.98 12.89
CA PRO A 71 -11.68 2.51 14.26
C PRO A 71 -10.46 3.21 14.88
N GLN A 72 -10.54 3.50 16.18
CA GLN A 72 -9.41 4.04 16.93
C GLN A 72 -8.28 3.02 17.01
N GLY A 73 -7.04 3.52 17.00
CA GLY A 73 -5.83 2.71 17.13
C GLY A 73 -5.15 2.36 15.81
N GLN A 74 -3.99 1.72 15.95
CA GLN A 74 -3.17 1.27 14.83
C GLN A 74 -3.77 0.00 14.23
N GLN A 75 -3.68 -0.12 12.90
CA GLN A 75 -4.18 -1.29 12.20
C GLN A 75 -3.02 -2.18 11.73
N PRO A 76 -3.23 -3.51 11.64
CA PRO A 76 -2.19 -4.44 11.21
C PRO A 76 -1.58 -4.00 9.89
N THR A 77 -0.25 -3.96 9.85
CA THR A 77 0.49 -3.59 8.67
C THR A 77 1.73 -4.48 8.58
N THR A 78 2.08 -4.87 7.37
CA THR A 78 3.30 -5.59 7.08
C THR A 78 4.29 -4.61 6.46
N HIS A 79 5.45 -4.48 7.08
CA HIS A 79 6.61 -3.81 6.54
C HIS A 79 7.49 -4.85 5.85
N ILE A 80 8.00 -4.56 4.66
CA ILE A 80 8.87 -5.43 3.89
C ILE A 80 10.20 -4.66 3.71
N PRO A 81 11.10 -4.71 4.72
CA PRO A 81 12.27 -3.83 4.78
C PRO A 81 13.20 -3.98 3.58
N GLU A 82 13.39 -5.21 3.07
CA GLU A 82 14.28 -5.47 1.94
C GLU A 82 13.89 -4.69 0.68
N PHE A 83 12.59 -4.46 0.50
CA PHE A 83 12.06 -3.76 -0.66
C PHE A 83 11.52 -2.36 -0.32
N GLU A 84 11.62 -1.92 0.94
CA GLU A 84 11.12 -0.63 1.42
C GLU A 84 9.63 -0.43 1.08
N PHE A 85 8.83 -1.48 1.28
CA PHE A 85 7.38 -1.48 1.04
C PHE A 85 6.59 -1.70 2.32
N TRP A 86 5.41 -1.11 2.38
CA TRP A 86 4.39 -1.43 3.37
C TRP A 86 3.14 -1.89 2.65
N HIS A 87 2.40 -2.80 3.27
CA HIS A 87 1.06 -3.14 2.82
C HIS A 87 0.19 -3.61 3.99
N GLY A 88 -1.12 -3.60 3.80
CA GLY A 88 -2.02 -4.15 4.81
C GLY A 88 -3.47 -3.78 4.62
N PRO A 89 -4.36 -4.41 5.40
CA PRO A 89 -5.77 -4.07 5.41
C PRO A 89 -6.01 -2.73 6.12
N ARG A 90 -7.11 -2.06 5.76
CA ARG A 90 -7.61 -0.86 6.40
C ARG A 90 -9.11 -0.90 6.59
N PHE A 91 -9.56 -0.92 7.83
CA PHE A 91 -10.97 -0.73 8.17
C PHE A 91 -11.31 0.76 8.12
N LEU A 92 -12.32 1.09 7.31
CA LEU A 92 -12.80 2.45 7.05
C LEU A 92 -14.32 2.50 7.32
N GLY A 93 -14.69 2.06 8.52
CA GLY A 93 -16.07 1.98 8.98
C GLY A 93 -16.77 0.77 8.38
N ALA A 94 -17.79 1.01 7.56
CA ALA A 94 -18.48 -0.04 6.80
C ALA A 94 -17.74 -0.49 5.53
N ARG A 95 -16.52 0.02 5.28
CA ARG A 95 -15.71 -0.26 4.10
C ARG A 95 -14.42 -0.97 4.50
N ASN A 96 -13.94 -1.81 3.59
CA ASN A 96 -12.64 -2.46 3.71
C ASN A 96 -11.69 -1.85 2.66
N GLY A 97 -10.52 -1.47 3.10
CA GLY A 97 -9.42 -1.04 2.29
C GLY A 97 -8.28 -2.06 2.33
N ILE A 98 -7.49 -2.06 1.27
CA ILE A 98 -6.15 -2.62 1.27
C ILE A 98 -5.23 -1.60 0.64
N PHE A 99 -4.03 -1.46 1.18
CA PHE A 99 -3.07 -0.51 0.64
C PHE A 99 -1.73 -1.18 0.42
N PHE A 100 -0.96 -0.56 -0.46
CA PHE A 100 0.50 -0.71 -0.48
C PHE A 100 1.15 0.68 -0.59
N TYR A 101 2.36 0.80 -0.09
CA TYR A 101 3.10 2.05 -0.02
C TYR A 101 4.59 1.78 -0.21
N ASP A 102 5.23 2.56 -1.08
CA ASP A 102 6.67 2.55 -1.33
C ASP A 102 7.32 3.67 -0.52
N GLU A 103 8.15 3.30 0.46
CA GLU A 103 8.85 4.26 1.29
C GLU A 103 9.80 5.13 0.47
N ARG A 104 10.41 4.56 -0.57
CA ARG A 104 11.46 5.22 -1.34
C ARG A 104 10.94 6.42 -2.14
N THR A 105 9.71 6.33 -2.66
CA THR A 105 9.05 7.44 -3.36
C THR A 105 8.09 8.21 -2.47
N CYS A 106 7.86 7.75 -1.24
CA CYS A 106 6.84 8.25 -0.33
C CYS A 106 5.42 8.26 -0.92
N GLN A 107 5.08 7.25 -1.72
CA GLN A 107 3.78 7.14 -2.40
C GLN A 107 3.13 5.80 -2.14
N GLY A 108 1.80 5.76 -2.15
CA GLY A 108 1.04 4.53 -2.03
C GLY A 108 -0.32 4.60 -2.71
N LEU A 109 -0.95 3.44 -2.85
CA LEU A 109 -2.35 3.31 -3.25
C LEU A 109 -3.13 2.65 -2.13
N LEU A 110 -4.31 3.21 -1.86
CA LEU A 110 -5.35 2.61 -1.06
C LEU A 110 -6.50 2.25 -2.00
N GLY A 111 -6.82 0.96 -2.10
CA GLY A 111 -8.04 0.50 -2.76
C GLY A 111 -9.11 0.25 -1.72
N VAL A 112 -10.31 0.80 -1.94
CA VAL A 112 -11.43 0.72 -1.01
C VAL A 112 -12.60 0.01 -1.67
N MET A 113 -13.18 -0.92 -0.94
CA MET A 113 -14.28 -1.78 -1.37
C MET A 113 -15.41 -1.73 -0.34
N THR A 114 -16.65 -1.76 -0.84
CA THR A 114 -17.85 -1.91 0.00
C THR A 114 -18.26 -3.38 0.16
N ASN A 115 -17.88 -4.22 -0.79
CA ASN A 115 -18.07 -5.67 -0.83
C ASN A 115 -16.86 -6.33 -1.50
N PHE A 116 -16.55 -7.58 -1.14
CA PHE A 116 -15.35 -8.27 -1.64
C PHE A 116 -15.34 -8.55 -3.15
N THR A 117 -16.47 -8.39 -3.83
CA THR A 117 -16.64 -8.69 -5.27
C THR A 117 -17.03 -7.47 -6.10
N GLY A 118 -17.08 -6.27 -5.50
CA GLY A 118 -17.49 -5.07 -6.22
C GLY A 118 -16.32 -4.21 -6.68
N PRO A 119 -16.64 -3.01 -7.21
CA PRO A 119 -15.63 -2.10 -7.70
C PRO A 119 -14.70 -1.64 -6.58
N VAL A 120 -13.43 -1.45 -6.94
CA VAL A 120 -12.39 -0.90 -6.06
C VAL A 120 -12.22 0.58 -6.39
N ASP A 121 -12.50 1.44 -5.42
CA ASP A 121 -12.15 2.86 -5.51
C ASP A 121 -10.67 3.04 -5.15
N LEU A 122 -9.87 3.60 -6.05
CA LEU A 122 -8.42 3.74 -5.88
C LEU A 122 -8.03 5.17 -5.50
N PHE A 123 -7.27 5.29 -4.42
CA PHE A 123 -6.78 6.55 -3.88
C PHE A 123 -5.26 6.52 -3.80
N ARG A 124 -4.60 7.40 -4.58
CA ARG A 124 -3.17 7.64 -4.38
C ARG A 124 -2.94 8.58 -3.21
N PHE A 125 -1.99 8.23 -2.37
CA PHE A 125 -1.57 9.07 -1.26
C PHE A 125 -0.06 9.22 -1.23
N THR A 126 0.39 10.30 -0.61
CA THR A 126 1.80 10.60 -0.40
C THR A 126 2.00 11.02 1.04
N THR A 127 3.02 10.49 1.70
CA THR A 127 3.39 10.96 3.03
C THR A 127 4.53 11.95 2.87
N ILE A 128 4.22 13.24 2.97
CA ILE A 128 5.28 14.24 3.17
C ILE A 128 5.62 14.14 4.65
N ALA A 129 6.88 13.88 5.00
CA ALA A 129 7.33 14.09 6.37
C ALA A 129 7.04 15.56 6.68
N LEU A 130 6.12 15.82 7.62
CA LEU A 130 6.02 17.15 8.17
C LEU A 130 7.39 17.44 8.80
N PRO A 131 8.06 18.55 8.46
CA PRO A 131 9.27 18.93 9.18
C PRO A 131 8.92 18.90 10.66
N ALA A 132 9.73 18.22 11.47
CA ALA A 132 9.59 18.28 12.91
C ALA A 132 9.62 19.76 13.28
N ASP A 133 8.54 20.25 13.89
CA ASP A 133 8.38 21.65 14.25
C ASP A 133 9.67 22.16 14.91
N SER A 134 10.24 23.21 14.32
CA SER A 134 11.46 23.88 14.79
C SER A 134 11.15 24.85 15.92
#